data_AF-A0A929TYB1-F1
#
_entry.id   AF-A0A929TYB1-F1
#
_cell.length_a   1.000
_cell.length_b   1.000
_cell.length_c   1.000
_cell.angle_alpha   90.00
_cell.angle_beta   90.00
_cell.angle_gamma   90.00
#
_symmetry.space_group_name_H-M   'P 1'
#
loop_
_entity.id
_entity.type
_entity.pdbx_description
1 polymer ?
#
loop_
_entity_poly.entity_id
_entity_poly.type
_entity_poly.pdbx_seq_one_letter_code
_entity_poly.pdbx_strand_id
1 'polypeptide(L)'
;MNWLDNIIGFFSPAWAYKRQAFRTGLDEIRSGYYDSADSSRMNRNWTANNAPAVMTDSFSRDNIRARARDLERNSDIMNAILSAYNRNVVGEGFTLQARTDNEELNNKIEELWRVWTKKKNCDISKNQNLIQMLRMIERRKRVDGGVLIQKCYTDDGVLPLKLSCLEVDEIDKDVMSPHYEGNKVVDGVEVNEYGAPVGYHIRRYSKDGYLLEEPHFVKAEDMIFVFSKTRPSQVREMSDLNPTLLRVRDITEFMTAVSVKQRIEACM
;
A
#
# COMPACT_ATOMS: atom_id res chain seq x y z
N MET A 1 -23.67 -6.93 38.37
CA MET A 1 -24.97 -6.64 39.01
C MET A 1 -24.94 -5.21 39.52
N ASN A 2 -25.98 -4.42 39.26
CA ASN A 2 -26.09 -3.08 39.86
C ASN A 2 -26.57 -3.19 41.31
N TRP A 3 -26.35 -2.14 42.11
CA TRP A 3 -26.75 -2.10 43.54
C TRP A 3 -28.23 -2.45 43.77
N LEU A 4 -29.11 -2.05 42.86
CA LEU A 4 -30.53 -2.41 42.81
C LEU A 4 -30.76 -3.92 42.63
N ASP A 5 -29.99 -4.59 41.79
CA ASP A 5 -30.17 -6.03 41.54
C ASP A 5 -29.74 -6.86 42.77
N ASN A 6 -28.79 -6.36 43.56
CA ASN A 6 -28.35 -6.99 44.82
C ASN A 6 -29.41 -6.84 45.93
N ILE A 7 -30.01 -5.66 46.07
CA ILE A 7 -31.10 -5.42 47.03
C ILE A 7 -32.30 -6.30 46.68
N ILE A 8 -32.69 -6.33 45.40
CA ILE A 8 -33.80 -7.17 44.93
C ILE A 8 -33.49 -8.66 45.14
N GLY A 9 -32.25 -9.09 44.89
CA GLY A 9 -31.81 -10.47 45.15
C GLY A 9 -31.88 -10.87 46.61
N PHE A 10 -31.60 -9.95 47.54
CA PHE A 10 -31.67 -10.20 48.98
C PHE A 10 -33.12 -10.40 49.46
N PHE A 11 -34.05 -9.54 49.03
CA PHE A 11 -35.44 -9.58 49.49
C PHE A 11 -36.34 -10.53 48.67
N SER A 12 -36.03 -10.75 47.39
CA SER A 12 -36.81 -11.61 46.50
C SER A 12 -35.94 -12.27 45.44
N PRO A 13 -35.32 -13.42 45.75
CA PRO A 13 -34.48 -14.16 44.82
C PRO A 13 -35.20 -14.54 43.52
N ALA A 14 -36.49 -14.91 43.60
CA ALA A 14 -37.30 -15.28 42.44
C ALA A 14 -37.54 -14.10 41.48
N TRP A 15 -37.74 -12.89 42.02
CA TRP A 15 -37.91 -11.69 41.20
C TRP A 15 -36.58 -11.25 40.57
N ALA A 16 -35.48 -11.32 41.32
CA ALA A 16 -34.14 -11.06 40.81
C ALA A 16 -33.77 -11.98 39.63
N TYR A 17 -34.05 -13.28 39.78
CA TYR A 17 -33.80 -14.27 38.73
C TYR A 17 -34.59 -13.98 37.46
N LYS A 18 -35.91 -13.74 37.58
CA LYS A 18 -36.76 -13.38 36.41
C LYS A 18 -36.24 -12.13 35.71
N ARG A 19 -35.89 -11.09 36.48
CA ARG A 19 -35.35 -9.84 35.93
C ARG A 19 -34.03 -10.06 35.20
N GLN A 20 -33.14 -10.87 35.74
CA GLN A 20 -31.87 -11.21 35.09
C GLN A 20 -32.10 -12.00 33.81
N ALA A 21 -32.99 -13.00 33.81
CA ALA A 21 -33.36 -13.76 32.62
C ALA A 21 -33.93 -12.88 31.51
N PHE A 22 -34.81 -11.93 31.83
CA PHE A 22 -35.32 -10.96 30.85
C PHE A 22 -34.24 -10.02 30.33
N ARG A 23 -33.26 -9.62 31.15
CA ARG A 23 -32.12 -8.80 30.69
C ARG A 23 -31.20 -9.57 29.76
N THR A 24 -30.90 -10.83 30.08
CA THR A 24 -30.13 -11.71 29.20
C THR A 24 -30.86 -11.92 27.87
N GLY A 25 -32.18 -12.18 27.89
CA GLY A 25 -32.97 -12.28 26.66
C GLY A 25 -33.03 -10.97 25.86
N LEU A 26 -33.10 -9.80 26.52
CA LEU A 26 -33.03 -8.50 25.84
C LEU A 26 -31.64 -8.21 25.27
N ASP A 27 -30.56 -8.61 25.95
CA ASP A 27 -29.20 -8.48 25.47
C ASP A 27 -28.97 -9.42 24.27
N GLU A 28 -29.49 -10.65 24.30
CA GLU A 28 -29.46 -11.61 23.18
C GLU A 28 -30.30 -11.14 21.98
N ILE A 29 -31.42 -10.43 22.21
CA ILE A 29 -32.21 -9.79 21.14
C ILE A 29 -31.48 -8.55 20.57
N ARG A 30 -30.69 -7.84 21.39
CA ARG A 30 -29.91 -6.66 20.98
C ARG A 30 -28.61 -7.02 20.28
N SER A 31 -28.00 -8.12 20.66
CA SER A 31 -26.96 -8.79 19.87
C SER A 31 -27.64 -9.25 18.59
N GLY A 32 -27.52 -8.44 17.52
CA GLY A 32 -28.09 -8.80 16.23
C GLY A 32 -27.58 -10.15 15.74
N TYR A 33 -28.19 -10.69 14.67
CA TYR A 33 -27.82 -11.99 14.07
C TYR A 33 -26.33 -12.14 13.65
N TYR A 34 -25.54 -11.07 13.74
CA TYR A 34 -24.12 -11.06 13.47
C TYR A 34 -23.36 -10.46 14.67
N ASP A 35 -22.46 -11.24 15.27
CA ASP A 35 -21.63 -10.82 16.42
C ASP A 35 -20.85 -9.53 16.17
N SER A 36 -20.47 -9.25 14.92
CA SER A 36 -19.74 -8.02 14.54
C SER A 36 -20.62 -6.77 14.48
N ALA A 37 -21.94 -6.93 14.41
CA ALA A 37 -22.91 -5.82 14.47
C ALA A 37 -23.41 -5.58 15.91
N ASP A 38 -23.06 -6.47 16.84
CA ASP A 38 -23.39 -6.31 18.25
C ASP A 38 -22.68 -5.10 18.83
N SER A 39 -23.43 -4.27 19.56
CA SER A 39 -22.95 -3.06 20.24
C SER A 39 -22.81 -3.27 21.75
N SER A 40 -22.84 -4.53 22.20
CA SER A 40 -22.64 -4.88 23.62
C SER A 40 -21.29 -4.42 24.17
N ARG A 41 -21.11 -4.60 25.48
CA ARG A 41 -19.90 -4.16 26.21
C ARG A 41 -18.61 -4.69 25.59
N MET A 42 -18.65 -5.87 24.96
CA MET A 42 -17.48 -6.49 24.34
C MET A 42 -17.02 -5.72 23.09
N ASN A 43 -17.96 -5.20 22.30
CA ASN A 43 -17.68 -4.45 21.08
C ASN A 43 -17.74 -2.92 21.26
N ARG A 44 -18.03 -2.42 22.47
CA ARG A 44 -18.21 -0.99 22.73
C ARG A 44 -16.98 -0.12 22.37
N ASN A 45 -15.78 -0.69 22.40
CA ASN A 45 -14.55 0.01 22.01
C ASN A 45 -14.18 -0.18 20.52
N TRP A 46 -14.94 -1.00 19.78
CA TRP A 46 -14.75 -1.20 18.35
C TRP A 46 -15.55 -0.14 17.59
N THR A 47 -14.91 0.99 17.33
CA THR A 47 -15.47 2.06 16.50
C THR A 47 -15.02 1.86 15.06
N ALA A 48 -15.92 1.36 14.20
CA ALA A 48 -15.69 1.21 12.78
C ALA A 48 -16.38 2.32 12.00
N ASN A 49 -15.66 2.99 11.10
CA ASN A 49 -16.21 4.03 10.24
C ASN A 49 -16.39 3.48 8.82
N ASN A 50 -17.59 3.66 8.24
CA ASN A 50 -17.81 3.40 6.82
C ASN A 50 -17.64 4.71 6.04
N ALA A 51 -16.53 4.84 5.33
CA ALA A 51 -16.22 6.01 4.51
C ALA A 51 -15.61 5.59 3.17
N PRO A 52 -15.72 6.41 2.10
CA PRO A 52 -15.08 6.12 0.81
C PRO A 52 -13.57 5.90 0.93
N ALA A 53 -12.99 5.10 0.02
CA ALA A 53 -11.56 4.77 0.01
C ALA A 53 -10.66 6.00 0.10
N VAL A 54 -10.92 6.99 -0.74
CA VAL A 54 -10.14 8.24 -0.76
C VAL A 54 -10.15 8.93 0.61
N MET A 55 -11.31 8.99 1.28
CA MET A 55 -11.45 9.67 2.56
C MET A 55 -10.73 8.93 3.70
N THR A 56 -10.74 7.60 3.72
CA THR A 56 -10.01 6.84 4.73
C THR A 56 -8.50 6.85 4.49
N ASP A 57 -8.11 6.75 3.22
CA ASP A 57 -6.74 6.42 2.85
C ASP A 57 -5.88 7.69 2.76
N SER A 58 -6.40 8.78 2.18
CA SER A 58 -5.63 10.00 1.89
C SER A 58 -4.94 10.58 3.13
N PHE A 59 -5.66 10.67 4.26
CA PHE A 59 -5.10 11.21 5.51
C PHE A 59 -3.98 10.36 6.12
N SER A 60 -4.01 9.04 5.91
CA SER A 60 -3.11 8.10 6.59
C SER A 60 -1.98 7.60 5.69
N ARG A 61 -2.12 7.71 4.38
CA ARG A 61 -1.23 7.11 3.37
C ARG A 61 0.23 7.47 3.59
N ASP A 62 0.53 8.77 3.71
CA ASP A 62 1.91 9.25 3.84
C ASP A 62 2.55 8.77 5.14
N ASN A 63 1.80 8.78 6.25
CA ASN A 63 2.27 8.29 7.55
C ASN A 63 2.53 6.78 7.52
N ILE A 64 1.64 6.01 6.89
CA ILE A 64 1.79 4.57 6.75
C ILE A 64 3.01 4.25 5.87
N ARG A 65 3.18 4.94 4.74
CA ARG A 65 4.36 4.82 3.87
C ARG A 65 5.65 5.12 4.63
N ALA A 66 5.71 6.25 5.34
CA ALA A 66 6.88 6.64 6.11
C ALA A 66 7.27 5.59 7.16
N ARG A 67 6.28 5.03 7.88
CA ARG A 67 6.49 3.95 8.85
C ARG A 67 6.93 2.65 8.17
N ALA A 68 6.38 2.31 7.01
CA ALA A 68 6.79 1.14 6.24
C ALA A 68 8.25 1.27 5.76
N ARG A 69 8.65 2.43 5.22
CA ARG A 69 10.04 2.73 4.84
C ARG A 69 10.99 2.69 6.04
N ASP A 70 10.53 3.08 7.23
CA ASP A 70 11.34 2.98 8.45
C ASP A 70 11.60 1.54 8.87
N LEU A 71 10.55 0.71 8.94
CA LEU A 71 10.70 -0.71 9.25
C LEU A 71 11.50 -1.43 8.17
N GLU A 72 11.40 -1.03 6.92
CA GLU A 72 12.25 -1.56 5.85
C GLU A 72 13.74 -1.31 6.12
N ARG A 73 14.12 -0.14 6.64
CA ARG A 73 15.52 0.16 6.97
C ARG A 73 16.00 -0.56 8.22
N ASN A 74 15.12 -0.70 9.22
CA ASN A 74 15.53 -1.01 10.58
C ASN A 74 15.13 -2.41 11.08
N SER A 75 14.15 -3.07 10.46
CA SER A 75 13.61 -4.35 10.92
C SER A 75 14.10 -5.52 10.05
N ASP A 76 14.80 -6.45 10.67
CA ASP A 76 15.21 -7.73 10.08
C ASP A 76 13.99 -8.59 9.71
N ILE A 77 12.96 -8.62 10.57
CA ILE A 77 11.68 -9.30 10.31
C ILE A 77 11.03 -8.74 9.04
N MET A 78 10.98 -7.41 8.90
CA MET A 78 10.44 -6.77 7.70
C MET A 78 11.24 -7.17 6.45
N ASN A 79 12.57 -7.15 6.54
CA ASN A 79 13.45 -7.52 5.44
C ASN A 79 13.34 -9.01 5.05
N ALA A 80 13.09 -9.91 6.00
CA ALA A 80 12.85 -11.31 5.74
C ALA A 80 11.58 -11.51 4.90
N ILE A 81 10.49 -10.80 5.24
CA ILE A 81 9.22 -10.83 4.51
C ILE A 81 9.39 -10.27 3.09
N LEU A 82 9.99 -9.08 2.96
CA LEU A 82 10.22 -8.44 1.66
C LEU A 82 11.11 -9.28 0.74
N SER A 83 12.13 -9.93 1.30
CA SER A 83 13.00 -10.83 0.55
C SER A 83 12.27 -12.05 0.03
N ALA A 84 11.30 -12.59 0.78
CA ALA A 84 10.47 -13.69 0.34
C ALA A 84 9.57 -13.30 -0.84
N TYR A 85 8.97 -12.10 -0.84
CA TYR A 85 8.21 -11.60 -1.98
C TYR A 85 9.07 -11.51 -3.24
N ASN A 86 10.23 -10.85 -3.16
CA ASN A 86 11.13 -10.74 -4.31
C ASN A 86 11.58 -12.09 -4.85
N ARG A 87 11.86 -13.06 -3.96
CA ARG A 87 12.28 -14.41 -4.36
C ARG A 87 11.16 -15.17 -5.08
N ASN A 88 9.91 -15.06 -4.62
CA ASN A 88 8.81 -15.85 -5.17
C ASN A 88 8.09 -15.17 -6.35
N VAL A 89 8.05 -13.84 -6.39
CA VAL A 89 7.37 -13.08 -7.45
C VAL A 89 8.30 -12.84 -8.64
N VAL A 90 9.52 -12.39 -8.37
CA VAL A 90 10.48 -12.07 -9.46
C VAL A 90 11.44 -13.22 -9.69
N GLY A 91 11.92 -13.88 -8.63
CA GLY A 91 12.83 -15.02 -8.74
C GLY A 91 14.10 -14.67 -9.51
N GLU A 92 14.42 -15.48 -10.51
CA GLU A 92 15.56 -15.27 -11.41
C GLU A 92 15.29 -14.23 -12.50
N GLY A 93 14.05 -13.76 -12.61
CA GLY A 93 13.59 -12.85 -13.65
C GLY A 93 12.64 -13.52 -14.64
N PHE A 94 12.28 -12.77 -15.68
CA PHE A 94 11.34 -13.22 -16.70
C PHE A 94 12.04 -13.34 -18.05
N THR A 95 11.80 -14.44 -18.74
CA THR A 95 12.21 -14.64 -20.13
C THR A 95 11.02 -14.39 -21.05
N LEU A 96 11.29 -13.78 -22.21
CA LEU A 96 10.29 -13.63 -23.27
C LEU A 96 10.38 -14.85 -24.18
N GLN A 97 9.22 -15.46 -24.48
CA GLN A 97 9.07 -16.45 -25.53
C GLN A 97 8.07 -15.90 -26.56
N ALA A 98 8.55 -15.61 -27.77
CA ALA A 98 7.68 -15.16 -28.85
C ALA A 98 6.97 -16.37 -29.49
N ARG A 99 5.68 -16.23 -29.80
CA ARG A 99 4.82 -17.31 -30.33
C ARG A 99 4.03 -16.87 -31.56
N THR A 100 4.73 -16.31 -32.53
CA THR A 100 4.16 -16.04 -33.85
C THR A 100 4.34 -17.25 -34.77
N ASP A 101 3.63 -17.28 -35.90
CA ASP A 101 3.78 -18.33 -36.92
C ASP A 101 5.15 -18.30 -37.65
N ASN A 102 5.98 -17.28 -37.40
CA ASN A 102 7.29 -17.09 -38.03
C ASN A 102 8.43 -17.24 -37.00
N GLU A 103 9.16 -18.34 -37.11
CA GLU A 103 10.27 -18.66 -36.20
C GLU A 103 11.46 -17.68 -36.32
N GLU A 104 11.72 -17.15 -37.52
CA GLU A 104 12.77 -16.15 -37.69
C GLU A 104 12.40 -14.84 -36.99
N LEU A 105 11.12 -14.45 -37.05
CA LEU A 105 10.62 -13.28 -36.33
C LEU A 105 10.68 -13.50 -34.81
N ASN A 106 10.31 -14.69 -34.32
CA ASN A 106 10.39 -15.04 -32.91
C ASN A 106 11.82 -14.86 -32.38
N ASN A 107 12.81 -15.41 -33.10
CA ASN A 107 14.23 -15.29 -32.75
C ASN A 107 14.69 -13.82 -32.72
N LYS A 108 14.29 -13.01 -33.70
CA LYS A 108 14.62 -11.57 -33.74
C LYS A 108 14.03 -10.82 -32.54
N ILE A 109 12.77 -11.09 -32.18
CA ILE A 109 12.11 -10.46 -31.02
C ILE A 109 12.84 -10.84 -29.72
N GLU A 110 13.17 -12.12 -29.55
CA GLU A 110 13.84 -12.61 -28.34
C GLU A 110 15.27 -12.08 -28.21
N GLU A 111 16.01 -11.96 -29.32
CA GLU A 111 17.32 -11.33 -29.35
C GLU A 111 17.24 -9.85 -28.94
N LEU A 112 16.33 -9.09 -29.56
CA LEU A 112 16.10 -7.69 -29.22
C LEU A 112 15.71 -7.51 -27.76
N TRP A 113 14.87 -8.41 -27.21
CA TRP A 113 14.49 -8.40 -25.80
C TRP A 113 15.70 -8.57 -24.88
N ARG A 114 16.58 -9.54 -25.16
CA ARG A 114 17.81 -9.77 -24.37
C ARG A 114 18.71 -8.55 -24.36
N VAL A 115 18.76 -7.80 -25.45
CA VAL A 115 19.54 -6.56 -25.54
C VAL A 115 18.84 -5.40 -24.83
N TRP A 116 17.53 -5.23 -25.04
CA TRP A 116 16.75 -4.15 -24.45
C TRP A 116 16.73 -4.22 -22.92
N THR A 117 16.60 -5.42 -22.34
CA THR A 117 16.59 -5.62 -20.87
C THR A 117 17.89 -5.22 -20.15
N LYS A 118 18.96 -4.88 -20.87
CA LYS A 118 20.23 -4.42 -20.28
C LYS A 118 20.12 -2.98 -19.79
N LYS A 119 20.87 -2.67 -18.72
CA LYS A 119 20.79 -1.39 -18.01
C LYS A 119 20.90 -0.14 -18.89
N LYS A 120 21.70 -0.17 -19.94
CA LYS A 120 21.90 0.98 -20.84
C LYS A 120 20.67 1.29 -21.72
N ASN A 121 19.80 0.30 -21.90
CA ASN A 121 18.74 0.30 -22.90
C ASN A 121 17.35 0.41 -22.26
N CYS A 122 17.06 -0.27 -21.14
CA CYS A 122 15.73 -0.24 -20.53
C CYS A 122 15.53 0.88 -19.50
N ASP A 123 16.59 1.32 -18.82
CA ASP A 123 16.51 2.32 -17.73
C ASP A 123 17.00 3.68 -18.23
N ILE A 124 16.16 4.70 -18.07
CA ILE A 124 16.50 6.08 -18.46
C ILE A 124 17.75 6.60 -17.72
N SER A 125 17.92 6.19 -16.46
CA SER A 125 19.06 6.57 -15.62
C SER A 125 20.30 5.70 -15.85
N LYS A 126 20.17 4.62 -16.63
CA LYS A 126 21.23 3.67 -17.02
C LYS A 126 21.85 2.92 -15.82
N ASN A 127 21.15 2.83 -14.69
CA ASN A 127 21.64 2.27 -13.44
C ASN A 127 21.25 0.79 -13.25
N GLN A 128 20.05 0.41 -13.68
CA GLN A 128 19.46 -0.90 -13.42
C GLN A 128 19.11 -1.64 -14.72
N ASN A 129 19.36 -2.95 -14.77
CA ASN A 129 18.75 -3.80 -15.78
C ASN A 129 17.28 -4.11 -15.42
N LEU A 130 16.51 -4.66 -16.36
CA LEU A 130 15.08 -4.88 -16.16
C LEU A 130 14.77 -5.76 -14.93
N ILE A 131 15.55 -6.81 -14.67
CA ILE A 131 15.33 -7.71 -13.53
C ILE A 131 15.56 -6.97 -12.21
N GLN A 132 16.59 -6.12 -12.13
CA GLN A 132 16.84 -5.26 -10.97
C GLN A 132 15.68 -4.28 -10.75
N MET A 133 15.15 -3.67 -11.83
CA MET A 133 13.98 -2.81 -11.76
C MET A 133 12.75 -3.57 -11.25
N LEU A 134 12.48 -4.78 -11.75
CA LEU A 134 11.34 -5.59 -11.32
C LEU A 134 11.40 -5.97 -9.83
N ARG A 135 12.59 -6.30 -9.30
CA ARG A 135 12.79 -6.55 -7.86
C ARG A 135 12.59 -5.29 -7.02
N MET A 136 12.96 -4.13 -7.56
CA MET A 136 12.69 -2.85 -6.91
C MET A 136 11.20 -2.51 -6.94
N ILE A 137 10.55 -2.68 -8.09
CA ILE A 137 9.12 -2.45 -8.32
C ILE A 137 8.28 -3.28 -7.34
N GLU A 138 8.53 -4.59 -7.25
CA GLU A 138 7.80 -5.45 -6.29
C GLU A 138 8.00 -4.95 -4.86
N ARG A 139 9.23 -4.60 -4.48
CA ARG A 139 9.51 -4.09 -3.13
C ARG A 139 8.83 -2.75 -2.84
N ARG A 140 8.90 -1.78 -3.76
CA ARG A 140 8.19 -0.49 -3.63
C ARG A 140 6.69 -0.69 -3.57
N LYS A 141 6.13 -1.57 -4.40
CA LYS A 141 4.71 -1.93 -4.38
C LYS A 141 4.28 -2.50 -3.02
N ARG A 142 5.12 -3.27 -2.31
CA ARG A 142 4.82 -3.74 -0.95
C ARG A 142 4.98 -2.66 0.11
N VAL A 143 6.12 -1.96 0.09
CA VAL A 143 6.49 -0.99 1.14
C VAL A 143 5.70 0.30 1.00
N ASP A 144 5.77 0.93 -0.16
CA ASP A 144 5.15 2.23 -0.42
C ASP A 144 3.68 2.12 -0.82
N GLY A 145 3.23 0.91 -1.14
CA GLY A 145 1.88 0.59 -1.63
C GLY A 145 1.79 0.56 -3.15
N GLY A 146 2.70 1.25 -3.82
CA GLY A 146 2.75 1.29 -5.27
C GLY A 146 4.05 1.90 -5.79
N VAL A 147 4.18 1.88 -7.11
CA VAL A 147 5.27 2.51 -7.85
C VAL A 147 4.75 2.94 -9.21
N LEU A 148 5.23 4.07 -9.69
CA LEU A 148 4.94 4.59 -11.02
C LEU A 148 6.08 4.21 -11.97
N ILE A 149 5.75 3.79 -13.18
CA ILE A 149 6.71 3.50 -14.23
C ILE A 149 6.34 4.33 -15.45
N GLN A 150 7.06 5.42 -15.65
CA GLN A 150 6.91 6.29 -16.80
C GLN A 150 7.60 5.68 -18.02
N LYS A 151 6.89 5.61 -19.14
CA LYS A 151 7.44 5.30 -20.46
C LYS A 151 8.09 6.56 -20.99
N CYS A 152 9.38 6.47 -21.27
CA CYS A 152 10.15 7.56 -21.85
C CYS A 152 10.58 7.15 -23.25
N TYR A 153 10.41 8.04 -24.22
CA TYR A 153 10.84 7.81 -25.60
C TYR A 153 12.06 8.67 -25.88
N THR A 154 13.21 8.04 -26.11
CA THR A 154 14.47 8.73 -26.41
C THR A 154 15.06 8.24 -27.74
N ASP A 155 15.84 9.09 -28.40
CA ASP A 155 16.48 8.73 -29.67
C ASP A 155 17.74 7.86 -29.48
N ASP A 156 18.13 7.56 -28.24
CA ASP A 156 19.32 6.79 -27.90
C ASP A 156 19.00 5.37 -27.40
N GLY A 157 19.76 4.38 -27.89
CA GLY A 157 19.62 2.98 -27.51
C GLY A 157 19.18 2.11 -28.70
N VAL A 158 18.81 0.86 -28.40
CA VAL A 158 18.40 -0.11 -29.43
C VAL A 158 16.93 0.05 -29.83
N LEU A 159 16.11 0.52 -28.90
CA LEU A 159 14.71 0.89 -29.09
C LEU A 159 14.48 2.24 -28.41
N PRO A 160 13.54 3.06 -28.88
CA PRO A 160 13.30 4.37 -28.29
C PRO A 160 12.69 4.27 -26.89
N LEU A 161 12.06 3.14 -26.54
CA LEU A 161 11.39 2.96 -25.26
C LEU A 161 12.41 2.73 -24.13
N LYS A 162 12.31 3.56 -23.10
CA LYS A 162 12.95 3.43 -21.80
C LYS A 162 11.92 3.58 -20.68
N LEU A 163 12.30 3.14 -19.49
CA LEU A 163 11.47 3.20 -18.30
C LEU A 163 12.13 4.09 -17.25
N SER A 164 11.32 4.92 -16.60
CA SER A 164 11.69 5.67 -15.40
C SER A 164 10.78 5.26 -14.26
N CYS A 165 11.34 4.69 -13.19
CA CYS A 165 10.57 4.39 -11.99
C CYS A 165 10.50 5.64 -11.12
N LEU A 166 9.29 6.04 -10.73
CA LEU A 166 9.02 7.17 -9.85
C LEU A 166 8.40 6.67 -8.55
N GLU A 167 8.73 7.33 -7.45
CA GLU A 167 8.10 7.06 -6.18
C GLU A 167 6.68 7.66 -6.16
N VAL A 168 5.76 7.01 -5.43
CA VAL A 168 4.36 7.45 -5.38
C VAL A 168 4.15 8.77 -4.60
N ASP A 169 5.10 9.16 -3.76
CA ASP A 169 5.17 10.46 -3.10
C ASP A 169 5.64 11.60 -4.00
N GLU A 170 6.08 11.28 -5.23
CA GLU A 170 6.31 12.28 -6.28
C GLU A 170 5.00 12.70 -6.98
N ILE A 171 3.90 11.97 -6.80
CA ILE A 171 2.59 12.45 -7.27
C ILE A 171 2.16 13.64 -6.41
N ASP A 172 1.88 14.76 -7.05
CA ASP A 172 1.53 15.99 -6.37
C ASP A 172 0.08 15.99 -5.89
N LYS A 173 -0.11 15.69 -4.60
CA LYS A 173 -1.42 15.71 -3.97
C LYS A 173 -2.01 17.11 -3.79
N ASP A 174 -1.20 18.16 -3.94
CA ASP A 174 -1.64 19.54 -3.73
C ASP A 174 -2.32 20.11 -4.99
N VAL A 175 -2.19 19.43 -6.13
CA VAL A 175 -2.93 19.75 -7.36
C VAL A 175 -4.37 19.30 -7.22
N MET A 176 -5.29 20.27 -7.23
CA MET A 176 -6.74 20.04 -7.14
C MET A 176 -7.48 20.36 -8.44
N SER A 177 -6.87 21.17 -9.31
CA SER A 177 -7.44 21.57 -10.59
C SER A 177 -7.08 20.54 -11.67
N PRO A 178 -8.07 20.05 -12.45
CA PRO A 178 -7.81 19.10 -13.52
C PRO A 178 -7.14 19.79 -14.72
N HIS A 179 -6.34 19.02 -15.45
CA HIS A 179 -5.76 19.38 -16.74
C HIS A 179 -6.81 19.35 -17.85
N TYR A 180 -7.71 18.37 -17.84
CA TYR A 180 -8.83 18.29 -18.79
C TYR A 180 -10.16 18.70 -18.14
N GLU A 181 -10.95 19.49 -18.87
CA GLU A 181 -12.26 19.96 -18.40
C GLU A 181 -13.21 18.79 -18.10
N GLY A 182 -13.97 18.90 -17.00
CA GLY A 182 -14.93 17.87 -16.57
C GLY A 182 -14.34 16.71 -15.76
N ASN A 183 -13.01 16.59 -15.70
CA ASN A 183 -12.35 15.59 -14.86
C ASN A 183 -12.23 16.05 -13.40
N LYS A 184 -11.85 15.11 -12.53
CA LYS A 184 -11.57 15.35 -11.12
C LYS A 184 -10.15 14.94 -10.78
N VAL A 185 -9.47 15.71 -9.95
CA VAL A 185 -8.18 15.29 -9.36
C VAL A 185 -8.42 14.71 -7.97
N VAL A 186 -7.81 13.56 -7.70
CA VAL A 186 -7.87 12.82 -6.44
C VAL A 186 -6.43 12.52 -6.01
N ASP A 187 -5.95 13.25 -5.00
CA ASP A 187 -4.57 13.14 -4.49
C ASP A 187 -3.53 13.14 -5.63
N GLY A 188 -3.64 14.09 -6.57
CA GLY A 188 -2.75 14.25 -7.73
C GLY A 188 -2.97 13.29 -8.90
N VAL A 189 -3.89 12.33 -8.79
CA VAL A 189 -4.33 11.50 -9.93
C VAL A 189 -5.57 12.11 -10.55
N GLU A 190 -5.51 12.43 -11.83
CA GLU A 190 -6.68 12.92 -12.55
C GLU A 190 -7.49 11.74 -13.09
N VAL A 191 -8.79 11.75 -12.81
CA VAL A 191 -9.74 10.72 -13.20
C VAL A 191 -10.91 11.30 -13.99
N ASN A 192 -11.44 10.51 -14.93
CA ASN A 192 -12.66 10.85 -15.65
C ASN A 192 -13.93 10.58 -14.81
N GLU A 193 -15.10 10.81 -15.41
CA GLU A 193 -16.41 10.60 -14.77
C GLU A 193 -16.64 9.18 -14.24
N TYR A 194 -15.97 8.17 -14.81
CA TYR A 194 -16.05 6.76 -14.40
C TYR A 194 -15.00 6.37 -13.35
N GLY A 195 -14.13 7.31 -12.94
CA GLY A 195 -13.02 7.05 -12.01
C GLY A 195 -11.83 6.36 -12.66
N ALA A 196 -11.74 6.31 -13.98
CA ALA A 196 -10.56 5.80 -14.69
C ALA A 196 -9.47 6.88 -14.73
N PRO A 197 -8.20 6.55 -14.40
CA PRO A 197 -7.11 7.51 -14.44
C PRO A 197 -6.81 7.95 -15.87
N VAL A 198 -6.77 9.27 -16.09
CA VAL A 198 -6.40 9.89 -17.38
C VAL A 198 -4.98 10.46 -17.37
N GLY A 199 -4.45 10.73 -16.18
CA GLY A 199 -3.08 11.20 -16.00
C GLY A 199 -2.72 11.47 -14.55
N TYR A 200 -1.48 11.87 -14.36
CA TYR A 200 -0.83 11.99 -13.06
C TYR A 200 -0.09 13.32 -13.01
N HIS A 201 -0.36 14.13 -11.99
CA HIS A 201 0.37 15.34 -11.71
C HIS A 201 1.63 14.97 -10.92
N ILE A 202 2.81 15.09 -11.52
CA ILE A 202 4.09 14.69 -10.91
C ILE A 202 4.86 15.93 -10.49
N ARG A 203 5.30 15.97 -9.24
CA ARG A 203 6.15 17.04 -8.70
C ARG A 203 7.46 17.12 -9.48
N ARG A 204 7.91 18.33 -9.74
CA ARG A 204 9.25 18.59 -10.28
C ARG A 204 10.06 19.34 -9.26
N TYR A 205 11.31 18.92 -9.14
CA TYR A 205 12.33 19.70 -8.48
C TYR A 205 13.26 20.27 -9.55
N SER A 206 13.78 21.46 -9.29
CA SER A 206 14.83 22.05 -10.11
C SER A 206 16.04 21.12 -10.20
N LYS A 207 16.90 21.29 -11.21
CA LYS A 207 18.05 20.39 -11.44
C LYS A 207 19.02 20.30 -10.25
N ASP A 208 19.07 21.34 -9.44
CA ASP A 208 19.80 21.47 -8.19
C ASP A 208 19.03 20.95 -6.96
N GLY A 209 17.75 20.62 -7.11
CA GLY A 209 16.91 19.92 -6.12
C GLY A 209 16.28 20.81 -5.06
N TYR A 210 16.51 22.12 -5.09
CA TYR A 210 16.11 23.05 -4.03
C TYR A 210 14.76 23.74 -4.26
N LEU A 211 14.34 23.90 -5.52
CA LEU A 211 13.12 24.61 -5.86
C LEU A 211 12.07 23.64 -6.37
N LEU A 212 10.85 23.75 -5.82
CA LEU A 212 9.69 23.08 -6.39
C LEU A 212 9.27 23.86 -7.65
N GLU A 213 9.26 23.18 -8.78
CA GLU A 213 8.76 23.72 -10.05
C GLU A 213 7.27 23.37 -10.22
N GLU A 214 6.64 23.93 -11.26
CA GLU A 214 5.26 23.56 -11.60
C GLU A 214 5.16 22.05 -11.88
N PRO A 215 4.15 21.37 -11.30
CA PRO A 215 3.94 19.95 -11.52
C PRO A 215 3.77 19.64 -13.00
N HIS A 216 4.39 18.55 -13.45
CA HIS A 216 4.26 18.08 -14.81
C HIS A 216 3.17 17.03 -14.91
N PHE A 217 2.20 17.28 -15.79
CA PHE A 217 1.14 16.32 -16.07
C PHE A 217 1.65 15.22 -17.02
N VAL A 218 1.63 13.97 -16.56
CA VAL A 218 1.93 12.79 -17.37
C VAL A 218 0.63 12.07 -17.71
N LYS A 219 0.38 11.84 -18.99
CA LYS A 219 -0.81 11.10 -19.42
C LYS A 219 -0.77 9.66 -18.94
N ALA A 220 -1.94 9.08 -18.67
CA ALA A 220 -2.05 7.69 -18.23
C ALA A 220 -1.54 6.70 -19.30
N GLU A 221 -1.59 7.04 -20.58
CA GLU A 221 -1.02 6.22 -21.65
C GLU A 221 0.50 6.05 -21.55
N ASP A 222 1.19 7.01 -20.93
CA ASP A 222 2.65 7.00 -20.74
C ASP A 222 3.07 6.53 -19.34
N MET A 223 2.11 6.13 -18.49
CA MET A 223 2.38 5.79 -17.10
C MET A 223 1.77 4.43 -16.73
N ILE A 224 2.59 3.52 -16.23
CA ILE A 224 2.13 2.29 -15.61
C ILE A 224 2.14 2.50 -14.10
N PHE A 225 0.96 2.58 -13.49
CA PHE A 225 0.84 2.68 -12.05
C PHE A 225 0.59 1.31 -11.44
N VAL A 226 1.61 0.77 -10.76
CA VAL A 226 1.57 -0.57 -10.16
C VAL A 226 1.19 -0.44 -8.68
N PHE A 227 -0.02 -0.86 -8.32
CA PHE A 227 -0.47 -0.96 -6.93
C PHE A 227 -1.55 -2.03 -6.76
N SER A 228 -1.83 -2.43 -5.52
CA SER A 228 -2.96 -3.34 -5.23
C SER A 228 -4.24 -2.56 -4.97
N LYS A 229 -5.20 -2.68 -5.88
CA LYS A 229 -6.55 -2.16 -5.70
C LYS A 229 -7.38 -3.15 -4.89
N THR A 230 -7.74 -2.78 -3.65
CA THR A 230 -8.54 -3.61 -2.74
C THR A 230 -9.97 -3.10 -2.58
N ARG A 231 -10.24 -1.84 -2.99
CA ARG A 231 -11.58 -1.24 -2.97
C ARG A 231 -11.98 -0.70 -4.35
N PRO A 232 -13.24 -0.83 -4.78
CA PRO A 232 -13.69 -0.33 -6.09
C PRO A 232 -13.42 1.16 -6.32
N SER A 233 -13.64 2.00 -5.30
CA SER A 233 -13.44 3.46 -5.35
C SER A 233 -12.00 3.91 -5.05
N GLN A 234 -11.06 2.99 -4.89
CA GLN A 234 -9.66 3.32 -4.63
C GLN A 234 -8.98 3.83 -5.91
N VAL A 235 -8.43 5.03 -5.82
CA VAL A 235 -7.67 5.70 -6.90
C VAL A 235 -6.16 5.62 -6.67
N ARG A 236 -5.76 5.68 -5.39
CA ARG A 236 -4.37 5.70 -4.94
C ARG A 236 -4.01 4.43 -4.18
N GLU A 237 -2.73 4.16 -4.15
CA GLU A 237 -2.12 3.08 -3.41
C GLU A 237 -2.26 3.20 -1.89
N MET A 238 -2.12 2.07 -1.22
CA MET A 238 -1.88 1.96 0.21
C MET A 238 -0.85 0.86 0.41
N SER A 239 0.07 1.03 1.38
CA SER A 239 1.07 0.00 1.70
C SER A 239 0.40 -1.34 1.99
N ASP A 240 0.82 -2.40 1.29
CA ASP A 240 0.34 -3.76 1.54
C ASP A 240 0.63 -4.23 2.96
N LEU A 241 1.68 -3.65 3.56
CA LEU A 241 2.15 -3.99 4.89
C LEU A 241 1.33 -3.30 5.99
N ASN A 242 0.47 -2.34 5.64
CA ASN A 242 -0.33 -1.58 6.60
C ASN A 242 -0.98 -2.44 7.71
N PRO A 243 -1.60 -3.61 7.42
CA PRO A 243 -2.22 -4.43 8.46
C PRO A 243 -1.25 -5.02 9.50
N THR A 244 0.04 -5.08 9.20
CA THR A 244 1.06 -5.73 10.05
C THR A 244 2.15 -4.79 10.56
N LEU A 245 2.24 -3.55 10.08
CA LEU A 245 3.30 -2.60 10.44
C LEU A 245 3.49 -2.48 11.96
N LEU A 246 2.41 -2.23 12.69
CA LEU A 246 2.48 -2.06 14.15
C LEU A 246 2.98 -3.33 14.84
N ARG A 247 2.46 -4.50 14.44
CA ARG A 247 2.89 -5.77 15.04
C ARG A 247 4.37 -6.06 14.81
N VAL A 248 4.88 -5.76 13.61
CA VAL A 248 6.32 -5.93 13.32
C VAL A 248 7.16 -4.99 14.18
N ARG A 249 6.74 -3.72 14.30
CA ARG A 249 7.39 -2.75 15.18
C ARG A 249 7.41 -3.20 16.64
N ASP A 250 6.27 -3.62 17.17
CA ASP A 250 6.13 -4.05 18.56
C ASP A 250 7.03 -5.25 18.88
N ILE A 251 7.17 -6.20 17.94
CA ILE A 251 8.09 -7.33 18.10
C ILE A 251 9.55 -6.84 18.12
N THR A 252 9.94 -5.93 17.22
CA THR A 252 11.28 -5.35 17.22
C THR A 252 11.58 -4.62 18.54
N GLU A 253 10.67 -3.78 19.02
CA GLU A 253 10.83 -3.06 20.29
C GLU A 253 10.89 -4.03 21.49
N PHE A 254 10.06 -5.07 21.48
CA PHE A 254 10.08 -6.12 22.51
C PHE A 254 11.44 -6.84 22.58
N MET A 255 11.98 -7.26 21.44
CA MET A 255 13.29 -7.92 21.38
C MET A 255 14.41 -7.00 21.92
N THR A 256 14.39 -5.72 21.56
CA THR A 256 15.34 -4.73 22.10
C THR A 256 15.19 -4.58 23.61
N ALA A 257 13.97 -4.44 24.13
CA ALA A 257 13.71 -4.28 25.54
C ALA A 257 14.19 -5.49 26.36
N VAL A 258 13.92 -6.70 25.88
CA VAL A 258 14.40 -7.95 26.51
C VAL A 258 15.93 -7.99 26.50
N SER A 259 16.58 -7.65 25.38
CA SER A 259 18.05 -7.62 25.28
C SER A 259 18.66 -6.63 26.29
N VAL A 260 18.13 -5.42 26.38
CA VAL A 260 18.59 -4.40 27.35
C VAL A 260 18.41 -4.89 28.78
N LYS A 261 17.24 -5.46 29.12
CA LYS A 261 16.97 -6.05 30.44
C LYS A 261 18.03 -7.09 30.80
N GLN A 262 18.31 -8.04 29.91
CA GLN A 262 19.28 -9.11 30.16
C GLN A 262 20.70 -8.57 30.38
N ARG A 263 21.12 -7.51 29.67
CA ARG A 263 22.43 -6.89 29.90
C ARG A 263 22.54 -6.25 31.29
N ILE A 264 21.46 -5.61 31.75
CA ILE A 264 21.43 -5.00 33.09
C ILE A 264 21.47 -6.08 34.17
N GLU A 265 20.69 -7.15 34.00
CA GLU A 265 20.68 -8.30 34.91
C GLU A 265 22.06 -8.98 34.99
N ALA A 266 22.80 -9.07 33.89
CA ALA A 266 24.15 -9.63 33.87
C ALA A 266 25.22 -8.76 34.57
N CYS A 267 24.90 -7.49 34.87
CA CYS A 267 25.81 -6.58 35.58
C CYS A 267 25.52 -6.49 37.09
N MET A 268 24.45 -7.12 37.59
CA MET A 268 24.11 -7.21 39.03
C MET A 268 24.61 -8.52 39.61
#